data_AF-A0A8J4AMW7-F1
#
_entry.id   AF-A0A8J4AMW7-F1
#
_cell.length_a   1.000
_cell.length_b   1.000
_cell.length_c   1.000
_cell.angle_alpha   90.00
_cell.angle_beta   90.00
_cell.angle_gamma   90.00
#
_symmetry.space_group_name_H-M   'P 1'
#
loop_
_entity.id
_entity.type
_entity.pdbx_description
1 polymer ?
#
loop_
_entity_poly.entity_id
_entity_poly.type
_entity_poly.pdbx_seq_one_letter_code
_entity_poly.pdbx_strand_id
1 'polypeptide(L)'
;MSRALRASVDCAKTYVVEFSEHPDHRHVHVHVIPRSPHLPDDQLGPGIFRNLGVDADRRVPEERMNEIAGMVLKHLPVPSGDAQDG
;
A
#
# COMPACT_ATOMS: atom_id res chain seq x y z
N MET A 1 -0.05 -1.15 9.71
CA MET A 1 -0.24 -1.24 8.25
C MET A 1 0.44 -2.45 7.61
N SER A 2 1.79 -2.59 7.61
CA SER A 2 2.49 -3.72 6.96
C SER A 2 1.95 -5.12 7.34
N ARG A 3 1.72 -5.38 8.63
CA ARG A 3 1.11 -6.63 9.10
C ARG A 3 -0.31 -6.85 8.55
N ALA A 4 -1.12 -5.80 8.51
CA ALA A 4 -2.49 -5.87 7.99
C ALA A 4 -2.49 -6.19 6.48
N LEU A 5 -1.60 -5.56 5.71
CA LEU A 5 -1.42 -5.88 4.29
C LEU A 5 -1.01 -7.34 4.08
N ARG A 6 -0.05 -7.86 4.84
CA ARG A 6 0.35 -9.27 4.78
C ARG A 6 -0.77 -10.26 5.10
N ALA A 7 -1.72 -9.88 5.95
CA ALA A 7 -2.88 -10.70 6.29
C ALA A 7 -4.01 -10.59 5.26
N SER A 8 -4.01 -9.54 4.44
CA SER A 8 -5.13 -9.20 3.53
C SER A 8 -4.89 -9.64 2.09
N VAL A 9 -3.63 -9.66 1.65
CA VAL A 9 -3.24 -10.02 0.29
C VAL A 9 -2.04 -10.94 0.31
N ASP A 10 -1.97 -11.85 -0.67
CA ASP A 10 -0.80 -12.71 -0.83
C ASP A 10 0.44 -11.86 -1.15
N CYS A 11 1.36 -11.78 -0.21
CA CYS A 11 2.62 -11.10 -0.40
C CYS A 11 3.75 -11.74 0.39
N ALA A 12 4.91 -11.86 -0.25
CA ALA A 12 6.10 -12.43 0.36
C ALA A 12 6.79 -11.42 1.31
N LYS A 13 6.72 -10.13 0.98
CA LYS A 13 7.30 -9.01 1.75
C LYS A 13 6.45 -7.75 1.57
N THR A 14 6.75 -6.74 2.38
CA THR A 14 6.20 -5.38 2.23
C THR A 14 7.34 -4.40 2.05
N TYR A 15 7.23 -3.49 1.09
CA TYR A 15 8.13 -2.35 0.94
C TYR A 15 7.56 -1.13 1.69
N VAL A 16 8.45 -0.32 2.25
CA VAL A 16 8.13 1.01 2.80
C VAL A 16 9.05 1.98 2.07
N VAL A 17 8.46 2.96 1.39
CA VAL A 17 9.19 3.92 0.57
C VAL A 17 8.68 5.33 0.86
N GLU A 18 9.60 6.28 0.91
CA GLU A 18 9.32 7.70 1.08
C GLU A 18 10.14 8.45 0.03
N PHE A 19 9.46 9.27 -0.76
CA PHE A 19 10.07 10.20 -1.69
C PHE A 19 9.49 11.60 -1.40
N SER A 20 10.36 12.55 -1.07
CA SER A 20 9.97 13.92 -0.71
C SER A 20 10.06 14.93 -1.86
N GLU A 21 10.29 14.48 -3.09
CA GLU A 21 10.69 15.37 -4.20
C GLU A 21 9.53 15.83 -5.09
N HIS A 22 8.36 15.18 -5.04
CA HIS A 22 7.27 15.49 -5.97
C HIS A 22 6.57 16.81 -5.60
N PRO A 23 6.51 17.81 -6.52
CA PRO A 23 6.01 19.16 -6.21
C PRO A 23 4.55 19.19 -5.76
N ASP A 24 3.73 18.25 -6.25
CA ASP A 24 2.31 18.15 -5.90
C ASP A 24 2.04 17.38 -4.59
N HIS A 25 3.06 16.75 -4.00
CA HIS A 25 2.94 15.96 -2.77
C HIS A 25 3.82 16.57 -1.66
N ARG A 26 3.46 17.78 -1.24
CA ARG A 26 4.22 18.59 -0.26
C ARG A 26 4.19 18.06 1.17
N HIS A 27 3.29 17.12 1.45
CA HIS A 27 3.17 16.47 2.74
C HIS A 27 3.98 15.17 2.73
N VAL A 28 4.68 14.91 3.83
CA VAL A 28 5.35 13.62 4.04
C VAL A 28 4.30 12.52 3.95
N HIS A 29 4.52 11.59 3.03
CA HIS A 29 3.72 10.39 2.88
C HIS A 29 4.64 9.21 2.60
N VAL A 30 4.19 8.03 3.00
CA VAL A 30 4.91 6.77 2.77
C VAL A 30 4.04 5.86 1.92
N HIS A 31 4.66 5.20 0.94
CA HIS A 31 4.05 4.06 0.27
C HIS A 31 4.36 2.79 1.08
N VAL A 32 3.32 2.05 1.46
CA VAL A 32 3.46 0.71 2.03
C VAL A 32 2.92 -0.30 1.03
N ILE A 33 3.80 -1.04 0.35
CA ILE A 33 3.46 -1.82 -0.85
C ILE A 33 3.59 -3.33 -0.56
N PRO A 34 2.53 -4.14 -0.71
CA PRO A 34 2.64 -5.59 -0.66
C PRO A 34 3.36 -6.10 -1.92
N ARG A 35 4.44 -6.85 -1.75
CA ARG A 35 5.19 -7.46 -2.85
C ARG A 35 4.69 -8.88 -3.11
N SER A 36 4.00 -9.07 -4.23
CA SER A 36 3.64 -10.40 -4.73
C SER A 36 4.90 -11.25 -4.97
N PRO A 37 4.88 -12.56 -4.64
CA PRO A 37 5.98 -13.47 -4.96
C PRO A 37 6.18 -13.69 -6.47
N HIS A 38 5.20 -13.30 -7.28
CA HIS A 38 5.18 -13.51 -8.73
C HIS A 38 5.55 -12.25 -9.54
N LEU A 39 6.00 -11.18 -8.88
CA LEU A 39 6.46 -10.00 -9.60
C LEU A 39 7.72 -10.33 -10.41
N PRO A 40 7.82 -9.83 -11.67
CA PRO A 40 9.04 -9.89 -12.45
C PRO A 40 10.23 -9.27 -11.71
N ASP A 41 11.43 -9.80 -11.95
CA ASP A 41 12.65 -9.35 -11.27
C ASP A 41 12.95 -7.87 -11.48
N ASP A 42 12.64 -7.33 -12.66
CA ASP A 42 12.83 -5.92 -13.01
C ASP A 42 11.80 -4.97 -12.35
N GLN A 43 10.80 -5.54 -11.67
CA GLN A 43 9.79 -4.83 -10.90
C GLN A 43 9.98 -4.97 -9.38
N LEU A 44 11.09 -5.58 -8.93
CA LEU A 44 11.42 -5.67 -7.51
C LEU A 44 12.08 -4.38 -6.99
N GLY A 45 11.94 -4.13 -5.69
CA GLY A 45 12.54 -2.96 -5.04
C GLY A 45 11.96 -1.65 -5.61
N PRO A 46 12.79 -0.64 -5.95
CA PRO A 46 12.33 0.59 -6.60
C PRO A 46 11.63 0.35 -7.95
N GLY A 47 11.91 -0.77 -8.62
CA GLY A 47 11.24 -1.15 -9.88
C GLY A 47 9.72 -1.32 -9.74
N ILE A 48 9.21 -1.48 -8.52
CA ILE A 48 7.77 -1.62 -8.24
C ILE A 48 6.95 -0.45 -8.79
N PHE A 49 7.54 0.75 -8.83
CA PHE A 49 6.90 1.97 -9.32
C PHE A 49 6.68 1.99 -10.84
N ARG A 50 7.23 1.02 -11.59
CA ARG A 50 6.87 0.78 -13.00
C ARG A 50 5.41 0.41 -13.20
N ASN A 51 4.72 -0.02 -12.14
CA ASN A 51 3.30 -0.34 -12.16
C ASN A 51 2.38 0.88 -11.92
N LEU A 52 2.92 2.09 -11.77
CA LEU A 52 2.14 3.32 -11.74
C LEU A 52 1.67 3.73 -13.13
N GLY A 53 0.53 4.42 -13.21
CA GLY A 53 0.05 5.03 -14.46
C GLY A 53 -0.40 4.03 -15.53
N VAL A 54 -0.58 2.75 -15.19
CA VAL A 54 -1.07 1.74 -16.13
C VAL A 54 -2.46 2.07 -16.67
N ASP A 55 -2.77 1.51 -17.83
CA ASP A 55 -4.08 1.59 -18.48
C ASP A 55 -5.20 1.08 -17.57
N ALA A 56 -6.41 1.59 -17.79
CA ALA A 56 -7.55 1.37 -16.90
C ALA A 56 -7.92 -0.12 -16.73
N ASP A 57 -7.74 -0.93 -17.78
CA ASP A 57 -7.97 -2.37 -17.80
C ASP A 57 -6.98 -3.16 -16.94
N ARG A 58 -5.80 -2.59 -16.67
CA ARG A 58 -4.76 -3.16 -15.81
C ARG A 58 -4.84 -2.68 -14.36
N ARG A 59 -5.66 -1.68 -14.06
CA ARG A 59 -5.88 -1.20 -12.69
C ARG A 59 -6.74 -2.20 -11.93
N VAL A 60 -6.61 -2.20 -10.60
CA VAL A 60 -7.57 -2.89 -9.74
C VAL A 60 -8.92 -2.18 -9.90
N PRO A 61 -10.01 -2.87 -10.28
CA PRO A 61 -11.33 -2.25 -10.37
C PRO A 61 -11.78 -1.70 -9.01
N GLU A 62 -12.59 -0.64 -9.02
CA GLU A 62 -13.02 0.06 -7.80
C GLU A 62 -13.69 -0.88 -6.77
N GLU A 63 -14.59 -1.74 -7.23
CA GLU A 63 -15.25 -2.75 -6.38
C GLU A 63 -14.21 -3.63 -5.66
N ARG A 64 -13.21 -4.11 -6.39
CA ARG A 64 -12.13 -4.92 -5.83
C ARG A 64 -11.21 -4.11 -4.91
N MET A 65 -10.97 -2.83 -5.19
CA MET A 65 -10.25 -1.95 -4.28
C MET A 65 -10.98 -1.82 -2.93
N ASN A 66 -12.30 -1.68 -2.96
CA ASN A 66 -13.13 -1.56 -1.75
C ASN A 66 -13.12 -2.86 -0.92
N GLU A 67 -13.16 -4.02 -1.58
CA GLU A 67 -12.98 -5.31 -0.91
C GLU A 67 -11.62 -5.40 -0.21
N ILE A 68 -10.53 -5.02 -0.90
CA ILE A 68 -9.18 -5.00 -0.33
C ILE A 68 -9.12 -4.06 0.87
N ALA A 69 -9.71 -2.86 0.76
CA ALA A 69 -9.77 -1.92 1.88
C ALA A 69 -10.49 -2.53 3.09
N GLY A 70 -11.61 -3.23 2.87
CA GLY A 70 -12.33 -3.95 3.92
C GLY A 70 -11.50 -5.05 4.57
N MET A 71 -10.70 -5.80 3.80
CA MET A 71 -9.78 -6.80 4.34
C MET A 71 -8.68 -6.14 5.20
N VAL A 72 -8.06 -5.07 4.71
CA VAL A 72 -7.02 -4.35 5.45
C VAL A 72 -7.55 -3.78 6.76
N LEU A 73 -8.73 -3.14 6.74
CA LEU A 73 -9.36 -2.55 7.91
C LEU A 73 -9.59 -3.57 9.03
N LYS A 74 -10.01 -4.80 8.72
CA LYS A 74 -10.21 -5.89 9.70
C LYS A 74 -8.95 -6.24 10.48
N HIS A 75 -7.77 -5.96 9.92
CA HIS A 75 -6.47 -6.29 10.51
C HIS A 75 -5.72 -5.07 11.05
N LEU A 76 -6.29 -3.87 10.93
CA LEU A 76 -5.74 -2.69 11.58
C LEU A 76 -6.14 -2.70 13.06
N PRO A 77 -5.24 -2.25 13.95
CA PRO A 77 -5.62 -2.01 15.33
C PRO A 77 -6.72 -0.95 15.37
N VAL A 78 -7.70 -1.15 16.25
CA VAL A 78 -8.65 -0.10 16.60
C VAL A 78 -7.83 1.07 17.16
N PRO A 79 -8.03 2.30 16.68
CA PRO A 79 -7.36 3.46 17.28
C PRO A 79 -7.70 3.48 18.77
N SER A 80 -6.69 3.44 19.62
CA SER A 80 -6.87 3.69 21.04
C SER A 80 -7.42 5.11 21.17
N GLY A 81 -8.68 5.23 21.56
CA GLY A 81 -9.29 6.53 21.78
C GLY A 81 -8.80 7.12 23.10
N ASP A 82 -7.52 7.53 23.16
CA ASP A 82 -6.95 8.25 24.31
C ASP A 82 -5.85 9.20 23.83
N ALA A 83 -6.27 10.39 23.41
CA ALA A 83 -5.46 11.61 23.39
C ALA A 83 -6.40 12.84 23.38
N GLN A 84 -7.22 12.95 24.42
CA GLN A 84 -7.74 14.24 24.90
C GLN A 84 -7.50 14.26 26.42
N ASP A 85 -6.30 14.66 26.82
CA ASP A 85 -6.11 15.47 28.02
C ASP A 85 -4.70 16.08 28.00
N GLY A 86 -4.63 17.40 28.18
CA GLY A 86 -3.40 18.20 28.17
C GLY A 86 -3.61 19.59 27.61
#